data_AF-A0A2L0F7Q3-F1
#
_entry.id   AF-A0A2L0F7Q3-F1
#
_cell.length_a   1.000
_cell.length_b   1.000
_cell.length_c   1.000
_cell.angle_alpha   90.00
_cell.angle_beta   90.00
_cell.angle_gamma   90.00
#
_symmetry.space_group_name_H-M   'P 1'
#
loop_
_entity.id
_entity.type
_entity.pdbx_description
1 polymer ?
#
loop_
_entity_poly.entity_id
_entity_poly.type
_entity_poly.pdbx_seq_one_letter_code
_entity_poly.pdbx_strand_id
1 'polypeptide(L)'
;MRVLRLPFVYGDGDPHIEEAIPMMRGWPPSQRMALIHHADVAQAVARVLDTASPSHRIYNVVDDEAPDLATVFASVGAPPPDGSAGEAARAFDVLLDGRRIREDLGFKPEFPRLQDAIAAGA
;
A
#
# COMPACT_ATOMS: atom_id res chain seq x y z
N MET A 1 10.77 -8.94 19.77
CA MET A 1 10.83 -7.98 18.66
C MET A 1 9.66 -8.21 17.71
N ARG A 2 9.03 -7.13 17.25
CA ARG A 2 7.94 -7.15 16.26
C ARG A 2 8.33 -6.21 15.12
N VAL A 3 8.04 -6.59 13.88
CA VAL A 3 8.32 -5.75 12.70
C VAL A 3 7.05 -5.65 11.87
N LEU A 4 6.60 -4.41 11.66
CA LEU A 4 5.62 -4.09 10.63
C LEU A 4 6.38 -3.72 9.35
N ARG A 5 6.08 -4.42 8.26
CA ARG A 5 6.59 -4.10 6.92
C ARG A 5 5.48 -3.37 6.17
N LEU A 6 5.75 -2.12 5.86
CA LEU A 6 4.83 -1.28 5.12
C LEU A 6 5.14 -1.37 3.62
N PRO A 7 4.11 -1.45 2.77
CA PRO A 7 4.22 -1.21 1.34
C PRO A 7 4.29 0.31 1.08
N PHE A 8 3.91 0.73 -0.12
CA PHE A 8 3.71 2.15 -0.42
C PHE A 8 2.56 2.70 0.44
N VAL A 9 2.85 3.73 1.23
CA VAL A 9 1.91 4.33 2.17
C VAL A 9 1.33 5.62 1.57
N TYR A 10 0.03 5.86 1.74
CA TYR A 10 -0.65 7.05 1.23
C TYR A 10 -1.77 7.53 2.18
N GLY A 11 -2.39 8.66 1.85
CA GLY A 11 -3.61 9.15 2.51
C GLY A 11 -3.36 10.26 3.52
N ASP A 12 -4.41 10.72 4.20
CA ASP A 12 -4.36 11.81 5.19
C ASP A 12 -3.77 13.13 4.62
N GLY A 13 -3.99 13.38 3.33
CA GLY A 13 -3.49 14.57 2.62
C GLY A 13 -1.99 14.59 2.33
N ASP A 14 -1.28 13.49 2.54
CA ASP A 14 0.12 13.30 2.12
C ASP A 14 0.21 13.26 0.58
N PRO A 15 1.03 14.11 -0.07
CA PRO A 15 1.21 14.13 -1.53
C PRO A 15 2.09 12.98 -2.07
N HIS A 16 2.33 11.92 -1.31
CA HIS A 16 3.27 10.85 -1.66
C HIS A 16 3.00 10.23 -3.04
N ILE A 17 1.73 10.04 -3.41
CA ILE A 17 1.38 9.48 -4.72
C ILE A 17 1.86 10.44 -5.83
N GLU A 18 1.56 11.74 -5.70
CA GLU A 18 2.00 12.79 -6.62
C GLU A 18 3.53 12.87 -6.72
N GLU A 19 4.22 12.79 -5.59
CA GLU A 19 5.68 12.85 -5.52
C GLU A 19 6.36 11.62 -6.15
N ALA A 20 5.70 10.46 -6.12
CA ALA A 20 6.21 9.22 -6.72
C ALA A 20 6.01 9.14 -8.24
N ILE A 21 5.09 9.93 -8.82
CA ILE A 21 4.78 9.91 -10.27
C ILE A 21 6.04 10.00 -11.16
N PRO A 22 6.99 10.93 -10.95
CA PRO A 22 8.17 11.04 -11.82
C PRO A 22 9.04 9.79 -11.82
N MET A 23 9.14 9.09 -10.68
CA MET A 23 9.92 7.84 -10.56
C MET A 23 9.28 6.70 -11.35
N MET A 24 7.95 6.61 -11.31
CA MET A 24 7.19 5.50 -11.88
C MET A 24 6.76 5.73 -13.33
N ARG A 25 7.02 6.92 -13.91
CA ARG A 25 6.53 7.31 -15.25
C ARG A 25 6.92 6.34 -16.36
N GLY A 26 8.10 5.74 -16.26
CA GLY A 26 8.58 4.74 -17.22
C GLY A 26 8.10 3.30 -16.96
N TRP A 27 7.38 3.04 -15.88
CA TRP A 27 7.04 1.66 -15.49
C TRP A 27 5.85 1.13 -16.30
N PRO A 28 5.66 -0.20 -16.41
CA PRO A 28 4.52 -0.75 -17.13
C PRO A 28 3.19 -0.31 -16.49
N PRO A 29 2.20 0.17 -17.26
CA PRO A 29 0.91 0.61 -16.71
C PRO A 29 0.13 -0.51 -16.00
N SER A 30 0.37 -1.76 -16.40
CA SER A 30 -0.24 -2.95 -15.79
C SER A 30 0.54 -3.49 -14.57
N GLN A 31 1.68 -2.89 -14.21
CA GLN A 31 2.40 -3.29 -13.00
C GLN A 31 1.52 -3.00 -11.79
N ARG A 32 1.46 -3.94 -10.85
CA ARG A 32 0.63 -3.83 -9.64
C ARG A 32 1.46 -3.31 -8.47
N MET A 33 0.83 -2.59 -7.57
CA MET A 33 1.50 -2.04 -6.39
C MET A 33 0.70 -2.36 -5.12
N ALA A 34 1.36 -2.94 -4.11
CA ALA A 34 0.77 -3.05 -2.79
C ALA A 34 0.67 -1.66 -2.17
N LEU A 35 -0.47 -1.34 -1.57
CA LEU A 35 -0.75 -0.05 -0.94
C LEU A 35 -1.21 -0.23 0.51
N ILE A 36 -1.13 0.85 1.28
CA ILE A 36 -1.78 0.95 2.58
C ILE A 36 -2.09 2.42 2.92
N HIS A 37 -3.29 2.69 3.42
CA HIS A 37 -3.65 4.03 3.90
C HIS A 37 -3.04 4.31 5.29
N HIS A 38 -2.74 5.57 5.61
CA HIS A 38 -2.21 5.99 6.92
C HIS A 38 -3.08 5.54 8.11
N ALA A 39 -4.40 5.72 8.02
CA ALA A 39 -5.36 5.20 9.01
C ALA A 39 -5.18 3.70 9.29
N ASP A 40 -4.89 2.90 8.27
CA ASP A 40 -4.69 1.46 8.40
C ASP A 40 -3.32 1.10 8.98
N VAL A 41 -2.29 1.90 8.69
CA VAL A 41 -1.01 1.81 9.39
C VAL A 41 -1.20 2.08 10.88
N ALA A 42 -1.96 3.12 11.25
CA ALA A 42 -2.27 3.43 12.63
C ALA A 42 -3.04 2.29 13.31
N GLN A 43 -4.04 1.71 12.63
CA GLN A 43 -4.75 0.52 13.11
C GLN A 43 -3.78 -0.64 13.36
N ALA A 44 -2.90 -0.96 12.42
CA ALA A 44 -1.95 -2.07 12.55
C ALA A 44 -0.99 -1.88 13.73
N VAL A 45 -0.50 -0.65 13.95
CA VAL A 45 0.34 -0.30 15.11
C VAL A 45 -0.43 -0.55 16.41
N ALA A 46 -1.67 -0.04 16.52
CA ALA A 46 -2.50 -0.24 17.70
C ALA A 46 -2.71 -1.74 18.00
N ARG A 47 -3.09 -2.53 16.99
CA ARG A 47 -3.28 -3.98 17.14
C ARG A 47 -2.01 -4.72 17.62
N VAL A 48 -0.84 -4.34 17.11
CA VAL A 48 0.44 -4.93 17.53
C VAL A 48 0.78 -4.58 18.99
N LEU A 49 0.42 -3.38 19.45
CA LEU A 49 0.69 -2.93 20.82
C LEU A 49 -0.27 -3.56 21.82
N ASP A 50 -1.55 -3.72 21.46
CA ASP A 50 -2.62 -4.24 22.33
C ASP A 50 -2.60 -5.77 22.51
N THR A 51 -1.90 -6.49 21.63
CA THR A 51 -1.81 -7.95 21.72
C THR A 51 -0.99 -8.36 22.95
N ALA A 52 -1.59 -9.16 23.84
CA ALA A 52 -0.90 -9.72 25.00
C ALA A 52 0.09 -10.82 24.57
N SER A 53 1.34 -10.73 25.05
CA SER A 53 2.42 -11.71 24.78
C SER A 53 2.61 -12.11 23.32
N PRO A 54 2.75 -11.17 22.38
CA PRO A 54 2.82 -11.50 20.96
C PRO A 54 4.16 -12.12 20.63
N SER A 55 4.09 -13.19 19.85
CA SER A 55 5.25 -13.91 19.34
C SER A 55 6.18 -12.97 18.54
N HIS A 56 7.48 -13.33 18.46
CA HIS A 56 8.43 -12.59 17.62
C HIS A 56 8.09 -12.81 16.14
N ARG A 57 7.41 -11.84 15.54
CA ARG A 57 6.85 -11.94 14.19
C ARG A 57 7.10 -10.70 13.36
N ILE A 58 7.01 -10.94 12.06
CA ILE A 58 7.01 -9.93 11.01
C ILE A 58 5.64 -9.99 10.34
N TYR A 59 5.01 -8.83 10.19
CA TYR A 59 3.69 -8.65 9.59
C TYR A 59 3.81 -7.70 8.40
N ASN A 60 3.32 -8.11 7.23
CA ASN A 60 3.07 -7.18 6.14
C ASN A 60 1.74 -6.47 6.43
N VAL A 61 1.74 -5.15 6.36
CA VAL A 61 0.53 -4.33 6.55
C VAL A 61 0.06 -3.86 5.18
N VAL A 62 -0.90 -4.56 4.59
CA VAL A 62 -1.40 -4.28 3.24
C VAL A 62 -2.92 -4.36 3.23
N ASP A 63 -3.54 -3.52 2.40
CA ASP A 63 -4.98 -3.52 2.16
C ASP A 63 -5.43 -4.79 1.38
N ASP A 64 -6.65 -4.77 0.83
CA ASP A 64 -7.25 -5.93 0.15
C ASP A 64 -6.97 -5.92 -1.37
N GLU A 65 -6.37 -4.86 -1.91
CA GLU A 65 -6.21 -4.69 -3.36
C GLU A 65 -4.86 -4.05 -3.72
N ALA A 66 -4.12 -4.72 -4.60
CA ALA A 66 -3.01 -4.09 -5.30
C ALA A 66 -3.47 -3.52 -6.65
N PRO A 67 -3.78 -2.22 -6.78
CA PRO A 67 -4.18 -1.64 -8.07
C PRO A 67 -3.01 -1.64 -9.06
N ASP A 68 -3.32 -1.46 -10.35
CA ASP A 68 -2.31 -1.20 -11.36
C ASP A 68 -1.83 0.26 -11.32
N LEU A 69 -0.64 0.52 -11.87
CA LEU A 69 -0.08 1.87 -11.87
C LEU A 69 -0.91 2.86 -12.69
N ALA A 70 -1.64 2.42 -13.72
CA ALA A 70 -2.58 3.30 -14.41
C ALA A 70 -3.65 3.84 -13.45
N THR A 71 -4.18 3.00 -12.56
CA THR A 71 -5.15 3.38 -11.52
C THR A 71 -4.52 4.31 -10.48
N VAL A 72 -3.28 4.04 -10.06
CA VAL A 72 -2.54 4.90 -9.11
C VAL A 72 -2.24 6.28 -9.70
N PHE A 73 -1.90 6.37 -10.98
CA PHE A 73 -1.69 7.67 -11.64
C PHE A 73 -3.01 8.44 -11.78
N ALA A 74 -4.09 7.73 -12.11
CA ALA A 74 -5.40 8.34 -12.25
C ALA A 74 -5.94 8.93 -10.94
N SER A 75 -5.58 8.38 -9.77
CA SER A 75 -6.05 8.90 -8.47
C SER A 75 -5.60 10.33 -8.20
N VAL A 76 -4.49 10.76 -8.80
CA VAL A 76 -3.95 12.13 -8.70
C VAL A 76 -4.06 12.92 -10.01
N GLY A 77 -4.84 12.42 -10.98
CA GLY A 77 -5.05 13.07 -12.27
C GLY A 77 -3.83 13.07 -13.20
N ALA A 78 -2.86 12.18 -12.98
CA ALA A 78 -1.68 12.03 -13.84
C ALA A 78 -1.98 11.14 -15.07
N PRO A 79 -1.33 11.38 -16.23
CA PRO A 79 -1.42 10.49 -17.39
C PRO A 79 -0.77 9.13 -17.07
N PRO A 80 -1.28 8.00 -17.60
CA PRO A 80 -0.74 6.68 -17.29
C PRO A 80 0.76 6.58 -17.65
N PRO A 81 1.53 5.74 -16.95
CA PRO A 81 2.94 5.55 -17.26
C PRO A 81 3.11 4.86 -18.62
N ASP A 82 4.27 5.07 -19.26
CA ASP A 82 4.49 4.73 -20.68
C ASP A 82 5.18 3.38 -20.90
N GLY A 83 5.65 2.72 -19.83
CA GLY A 83 6.32 1.42 -19.92
C GLY A 83 7.74 1.44 -20.51
N SER A 84 8.31 2.62 -20.79
CA SER A 84 9.63 2.78 -21.43
C SER A 84 10.81 2.22 -20.61
N ALA A 85 10.62 2.01 -19.31
CA ALA A 85 11.63 1.55 -18.34
C ALA A 85 11.21 0.25 -17.62
N GLY A 86 10.54 -0.66 -18.34
CA GLY A 86 10.02 -1.92 -17.75
C GLY A 86 11.07 -2.79 -17.04
N GLU A 87 12.33 -2.81 -17.50
CA GLU A 87 13.40 -3.56 -16.84
C GLU A 87 13.73 -3.00 -15.44
N ALA A 88 13.87 -1.68 -15.32
CA ALA A 88 14.11 -1.01 -14.04
C ALA A 88 12.93 -1.20 -13.08
N ALA A 89 11.71 -1.26 -13.61
CA ALA A 89 10.48 -1.41 -12.83
C ALA A 89 10.37 -2.78 -12.13
N ARG A 90 11.03 -3.83 -12.66
CA ARG A 90 10.97 -5.20 -12.10
C ARG A 90 11.45 -5.29 -10.65
N ALA A 91 12.37 -4.41 -10.24
CA ALA A 91 12.85 -4.36 -8.86
C ALA A 91 11.74 -3.96 -7.85
N PHE A 92 10.66 -3.34 -8.34
CA PHE A 92 9.54 -2.82 -7.56
C PHE A 92 8.24 -3.62 -7.78
N ASP A 93 8.28 -4.70 -8.56
CA ASP A 93 7.13 -5.59 -8.80
C ASP A 93 6.96 -6.58 -7.64
N VAL A 94 6.65 -6.05 -6.45
CA VAL A 94 6.54 -6.82 -5.21
C VAL A 94 5.15 -6.66 -4.62
N LEU A 95 4.42 -7.77 -4.53
CA LEU A 95 3.12 -7.85 -3.85
C LEU A 95 3.27 -8.46 -2.47
N LEU A 96 2.53 -7.91 -1.51
CA LEU A 96 2.54 -8.35 -0.13
C LEU A 96 1.35 -9.26 0.18
N ASP A 97 1.60 -10.28 1.00
CA ASP A 97 0.55 -11.12 1.60
C ASP A 97 0.24 -10.63 3.02
N GLY A 98 -0.98 -10.15 3.23
CA GLY A 98 -1.51 -9.65 4.50
C GLY A 98 -2.26 -10.69 5.35
N ARG A 99 -2.32 -11.98 4.98
CA ARG A 99 -3.09 -12.99 5.74
C ARG A 99 -2.69 -13.06 7.21
N ARG A 100 -1.38 -13.04 7.49
CA ARG A 100 -0.88 -13.21 8.86
C ARG A 100 -1.33 -12.10 9.82
N ILE A 101 -1.33 -10.84 9.39
CA ILE A 101 -1.74 -9.74 10.28
C ILE A 101 -3.25 -9.80 10.60
N ARG A 102 -4.05 -10.32 9.66
CA ARG A 102 -5.48 -10.53 9.82
C ARG A 102 -5.77 -11.68 10.79
N GLU A 103 -5.06 -12.80 10.61
CA GLU A 103 -5.22 -14.00 11.42
C GLU A 103 -4.71 -13.80 12.86
N ASP A 104 -3.51 -13.24 13.02
CA ASP A 104 -2.88 -13.11 14.34
C ASP A 104 -3.43 -11.92 15.14
N LEU A 105 -3.69 -10.78 14.49
CA LEU A 105 -3.97 -9.50 15.16
C LEU A 105 -5.38 -8.95 14.88
N GLY A 106 -6.18 -9.67 14.09
CA GLY A 106 -7.53 -9.24 13.70
C GLY A 106 -7.55 -7.93 12.90
N PHE A 107 -6.46 -7.60 12.21
CA PHE A 107 -6.37 -6.42 11.35
C PHE A 107 -7.44 -6.46 10.24
N LYS A 108 -8.10 -5.32 10.02
CA LYS A 108 -9.17 -5.15 9.03
C LYS A 108 -9.10 -3.72 8.49
N PRO A 109 -8.59 -3.50 7.27
CA PRO A 109 -8.47 -2.17 6.71
C PRO A 109 -9.78 -1.39 6.79
N GLU A 110 -9.71 -0.14 7.24
CA GLU A 110 -10.73 0.89 7.09
C GLU A 110 -10.88 1.30 5.62
N PHE A 111 -9.76 1.29 4.87
CA PHE A 111 -9.74 1.48 3.43
C PHE A 111 -9.21 0.22 2.74
N PRO A 112 -10.09 -0.77 2.45
CA PRO A 112 -9.68 -2.02 1.80
C PRO A 112 -9.08 -1.82 0.41
N ARG A 113 -9.36 -0.69 -0.24
CA ARG A 113 -8.93 -0.38 -1.61
C ARG A 113 -8.68 1.12 -1.75
N LEU A 114 -7.78 1.49 -2.66
CA LEU A 114 -7.46 2.90 -2.98
C LEU A 114 -8.72 3.75 -3.27
N GLN A 115 -9.65 3.21 -4.04
CA GLN A 115 -10.91 3.86 -4.38
C GLN A 115 -11.83 4.09 -3.17
N ASP A 116 -11.73 3.29 -2.11
CA ASP A 116 -12.52 3.49 -0.91
C ASP A 116 -12.04 4.73 -0.15
N ALA A 117 -10.73 4.95 -0.08
CA ALA A 117 -10.14 6.17 0.47
C ALA A 117 -10.50 7.41 -0.37
N ILE A 118 -10.36 7.33 -1.70
CA ILE A 118 -10.73 8.42 -2.62
C ILE A 118 -12.22 8.78 -2.48
N ALA A 119 -13.11 7.79 -2.42
CA ALA A 119 -14.55 8.02 -2.27
C ALA A 119 -14.89 8.65 -0.91
N ALA A 120 -14.09 8.38 0.12
CA ALA A 120 -14.23 9.01 1.44
C ALA A 120 -13.55 10.39 1.54
N GLY A 121 -12.75 10.78 0.55
CA GLY A 121 -11.93 11.99 0.61
C GLY A 121 -10.81 11.92 1.66
N ALA A 122 -10.28 10.71 1.88
CA ALA A 122 -9.22 10.40 2.83
C ALA A 122 -7.86 10.23 2.14
#